data_AF-A0A3R7B3C3-F1
#
_entry.id   AF-A0A3R7B3C3-F1
#
_cell.length_a   1.000
_cell.length_b   1.000
_cell.length_c   1.000
_cell.angle_alpha   90.00
_cell.angle_beta   90.00
_cell.angle_gamma   90.00
#
_symmetry.space_group_name_H-M   'P 1'
#
loop_
_entity.id
_entity.type
_entity.pdbx_description
1 polymer ?
#
loop_
_entity_poly.entity_id
_entity_poly.type
_entity_poly.pdbx_seq_one_letter_code
_entity_poly.pdbx_strand_id
1 'polypeptide(L)'
;MLSGSTVLPTPPVSLAAFRQQHKVMVDLIEDATKAANATIIDFADNQCFQDVCEVVSMKEGEPVLKDSNHIRSYFARNYLTVLDQVVTAAMAKH
;
A
#
# COMPACT_ATOMS: atom_id res chain seq x y z
N MET A 1 11.46 -26.43 4.75
CA MET A 1 11.24 -26.48 3.29
C MET A 1 9.78 -26.14 3.03
N LEU A 2 9.48 -25.21 2.13
CA LEU A 2 8.11 -24.95 1.68
C LEU A 2 7.80 -25.96 0.56
N SER A 3 6.85 -26.89 0.78
CA SER A 3 6.36 -27.78 -0.28
C SER A 3 5.35 -27.01 -1.14
N GLY A 4 5.46 -27.10 -2.47
CA GLY A 4 4.56 -26.40 -3.41
C GLY A 4 3.07 -26.76 -3.32
N SER A 5 2.70 -27.69 -2.43
CA SER A 5 1.32 -28.04 -2.09
C SER A 5 0.66 -27.09 -1.08
N THR A 6 1.40 -26.17 -0.47
CA THR A 6 0.87 -25.21 0.51
C THR A 6 1.02 -23.80 -0.03
N VAL A 7 0.15 -23.44 -1.00
CA VAL A 7 -0.06 -22.04 -1.36
C VAL A 7 -0.77 -21.39 -0.18
N LEU A 8 -0.12 -20.45 0.49
CA LEU A 8 -0.79 -19.66 1.53
C LEU A 8 -1.89 -18.83 0.87
N PRO A 9 -3.09 -18.74 1.47
CA PRO A 9 -4.15 -17.93 0.91
C PRO A 9 -3.69 -16.47 0.85
N THR A 10 -3.87 -15.84 -0.31
CA THR A 10 -3.62 -14.42 -0.55
C THR A 10 -4.97 -13.71 -0.76
N PRO A 11 -5.85 -13.67 0.25
CA PRO A 11 -7.12 -13.00 0.09
C PRO A 11 -6.89 -11.48 0.00
N PRO A 12 -7.73 -10.76 -0.74
CA PRO A 12 -7.75 -9.31 -0.68
C PRO A 12 -8.03 -8.83 0.75
N VAL A 13 -7.52 -7.66 1.10
CA VAL A 13 -7.70 -7.04 2.41
C VAL A 13 -8.77 -5.96 2.34
N SER A 14 -9.69 -5.90 3.32
CA SER A 14 -10.61 -4.76 3.45
C SER A 14 -9.88 -3.58 4.10
N LEU A 15 -9.86 -2.43 3.42
CA LEU A 15 -9.23 -1.21 3.92
C LEU A 15 -9.91 -0.71 5.20
N ALA A 16 -11.23 -0.70 5.23
CA ALA A 16 -12.02 -0.31 6.39
C ALA A 16 -11.75 -1.22 7.58
N ALA A 17 -11.71 -2.55 7.38
CA ALA A 17 -11.41 -3.50 8.44
C ALA A 17 -9.98 -3.29 8.97
N PHE A 18 -9.00 -3.11 8.09
CA PHE A 18 -7.61 -2.82 8.47
C PHE A 18 -7.50 -1.53 9.28
N ARG A 19 -8.08 -0.42 8.79
CA ARG A 19 -8.07 0.87 9.49
C ARG A 19 -8.78 0.80 10.84
N GLN A 20 -9.88 0.04 10.94
CA GLN A 20 -10.58 -0.17 12.21
C GLN A 20 -9.73 -0.99 13.19
N GLN A 21 -9.13 -2.09 12.74
CA GLN A 21 -8.29 -2.96 13.56
C GLN A 21 -7.05 -2.22 14.09
N HIS A 22 -6.47 -1.35 13.27
CA HIS A 22 -5.24 -0.61 13.57
C HIS A 22 -5.50 0.86 13.94
N LYS A 23 -6.74 1.21 14.31
CA LYS A 23 -7.20 2.59 14.49
C LYS A 23 -6.27 3.43 15.35
N VAL A 24 -5.87 2.91 16.51
CA VAL A 24 -4.99 3.64 17.46
C VAL A 24 -3.68 4.06 16.79
N MET A 25 -3.06 3.17 16.03
CA MET A 25 -1.80 3.47 15.34
C MET A 25 -2.01 4.43 14.17
N VAL A 26 -3.06 4.23 13.38
CA VAL A 26 -3.40 5.09 12.24
C VAL A 26 -3.67 6.51 12.72
N ASP A 27 -4.53 6.68 13.73
CA ASP A 27 -4.87 7.97 14.32
C ASP A 27 -3.60 8.70 14.82
N LEU A 28 -2.71 7.99 15.53
CA LEU A 28 -1.45 8.58 16.03
C LEU A 28 -0.54 9.09 14.90
N ILE A 29 -0.42 8.33 13.80
CA ILE A 29 0.41 8.72 12.66
C ILE A 29 -0.21 9.92 11.94
N GLU A 30 -1.53 9.91 11.71
CA GLU A 30 -2.23 11.02 11.06
C GLU A 30 -2.15 12.31 11.88
N ASP A 31 -2.33 12.23 13.20
CA ASP A 31 -2.28 13.39 14.09
C ASP A 31 -0.86 13.95 14.20
N ALA A 32 0.15 13.09 14.32
CA ALA A 32 1.55 13.52 14.32
C ALA A 32 1.94 14.17 12.99
N THR A 33 1.47 13.65 11.86
CA THR A 33 1.71 14.21 10.52
C THR A 33 1.09 15.60 10.38
N LYS A 34 -0.16 15.77 10.83
CA LYS A 34 -0.85 17.07 10.87
C LYS A 34 -0.10 18.07 11.77
N ALA A 35 0.30 17.66 12.97
CA ALA A 35 1.04 18.50 13.90
C ALA A 35 2.40 18.96 13.35
N ALA A 36 3.05 18.13 12.53
CA ALA A 36 4.31 18.46 11.87
C ALA A 36 4.13 19.31 10.60
N ASN A 37 2.90 19.68 10.22
CA ASN A 37 2.59 20.32 8.93
C ASN A 37 3.19 19.55 7.74
N ALA A 38 3.14 18.22 7.82
CA ALA A 38 3.63 17.31 6.80
C ALA A 38 2.46 16.68 6.02
N THR A 39 2.78 16.02 4.92
CA THR A 39 1.82 15.28 4.09
C THR A 39 2.05 13.79 4.27
N ILE A 40 0.99 13.04 4.51
CA ILE A 40 1.04 11.57 4.48
C ILE A 40 0.88 11.09 3.04
N ILE A 41 1.74 10.16 2.64
CA ILE A 41 1.62 9.43 1.38
C ILE A 41 1.00 8.08 1.74
N ASP A 42 -0.32 7.93 1.56
CA ASP A 42 -1.03 6.70 1.90
C ASP A 42 -1.02 5.72 0.72
N PHE A 43 -0.33 4.60 0.86
CA PHE A 43 -0.26 3.59 -0.20
C PHE A 43 -1.62 2.95 -0.50
N ALA A 44 -2.60 3.03 0.41
CA ALA A 44 -3.95 2.57 0.13
C ALA A 44 -4.60 3.35 -1.03
N ASP A 45 -4.20 4.60 -1.28
CA ASP A 45 -4.77 5.44 -2.33
C ASP A 45 -4.57 4.87 -3.74
N ASN A 46 -3.53 4.05 -3.95
CA ASN A 46 -3.27 3.39 -5.24
C ASN A 46 -3.27 1.85 -5.16
N GLN A 47 -3.29 1.28 -3.96
CA GLN A 47 -3.32 -0.18 -3.76
C GLN A 47 -4.73 -0.73 -3.48
N CYS A 48 -5.68 0.14 -3.15
CA CYS A 48 -7.05 -0.27 -2.82
C CYS A 48 -8.06 0.40 -3.76
N PHE A 49 -9.11 -0.33 -4.14
CA PHE A 49 -10.24 0.20 -4.91
C PHE A 49 -11.55 0.00 -4.16
N GLN A 50 -12.27 1.09 -3.93
CA GLN A 50 -13.50 1.19 -3.10
C GLN A 50 -13.28 0.82 -1.63
N ASP A 51 -12.95 -0.44 -1.34
CA ASP A 51 -12.55 -0.94 -0.01
C ASP A 51 -11.63 -2.18 -0.10
N VAL A 52 -11.29 -2.62 -1.31
CA VAL A 52 -10.56 -3.88 -1.53
C VAL A 52 -9.13 -3.57 -1.91
N CYS A 53 -8.19 -4.01 -1.08
CA CYS A 53 -6.75 -3.93 -1.32
C CYS A 53 -6.27 -5.28 -1.84
N GLU A 54 -5.95 -5.33 -3.13
CA GLU A 54 -5.50 -6.55 -3.79
C GLU A 54 -4.06 -6.88 -3.40
N VAL A 55 -3.80 -8.14 -3.09
CA VAL A 55 -2.47 -8.62 -2.68
C VAL A 55 -1.67 -9.22 -3.86
N VAL A 56 -2.30 -9.25 -5.04
CA VAL A 56 -1.73 -9.59 -6.34
C VAL A 56 -2.15 -8.54 -7.37
N SER A 57 -1.31 -8.25 -8.36
CA SER A 57 -1.65 -7.29 -9.42
C SER A 57 -2.81 -7.83 -10.27
N MET A 58 -3.83 -7.01 -10.51
CA MET A 58 -5.03 -7.45 -11.23
C MET A 58 -4.80 -7.82 -12.70
N LYS A 59 -3.77 -7.26 -13.34
CA LYS A 59 -3.51 -7.46 -14.77
C LYS A 59 -2.52 -8.60 -15.04
N GLU A 60 -1.42 -8.69 -14.29
CA GLU A 60 -0.35 -9.67 -14.51
C GLU A 60 -0.34 -10.83 -13.49
N GLY A 61 -1.16 -10.77 -12.44
CA GLY A 61 -1.20 -11.80 -11.38
C GLY A 61 0.04 -11.85 -10.48
N GLU A 62 0.87 -10.80 -10.49
CA GLU A 62 2.12 -10.75 -9.73
C GLU A 62 1.87 -10.35 -8.27
N PRO A 63 2.51 -11.01 -7.27
CA PRO A 63 2.40 -10.60 -5.88
C PRO A 63 2.88 -9.16 -5.65
N VAL A 64 2.18 -8.42 -4.77
CA VAL A 64 2.59 -7.07 -4.34
C VAL A 64 3.85 -7.14 -3.48
N LEU A 65 3.88 -8.09 -2.54
CA LEU A 65 4.95 -8.26 -1.56
C LEU A 65 5.81 -9.50 -1.84
N LYS A 66 7.10 -9.43 -1.50
CA LYS A 66 8.06 -10.55 -1.54
C LYS A 66 7.87 -11.46 -0.33
N ASP A 67 7.62 -10.83 0.81
CA ASP A 67 7.44 -11.41 2.14
C ASP A 67 6.50 -10.50 2.95
N SER A 68 6.45 -10.65 4.27
CA SER A 68 5.48 -9.94 5.11
C SER A 68 5.62 -8.41 5.14
N ASN A 69 6.74 -7.83 4.66
CA ASN A 69 7.00 -6.41 4.83
C ASN A 69 7.77 -5.73 3.67
N HIS A 70 8.12 -6.45 2.61
CA HIS A 70 8.84 -5.86 1.47
C HIS A 70 8.02 -5.87 0.17
N ILE A 71 7.79 -4.69 -0.40
CA ILE A 71 7.22 -4.55 -1.75
C ILE A 71 8.18 -5.11 -2.80
N ARG A 72 7.67 -5.87 -3.77
CA ARG A 72 8.49 -6.40 -4.88
C ARG A 72 8.91 -5.28 -5.81
N SER A 73 10.14 -5.35 -6.31
CA SER A 73 10.67 -4.37 -7.27
C SER A 73 9.82 -4.27 -8.54
N TYR A 74 9.29 -5.40 -9.03
CA TYR A 74 8.37 -5.41 -10.16
C TYR A 74 7.10 -4.59 -9.86
N PHE A 75 6.50 -4.79 -8.68
CA PHE A 75 5.31 -4.03 -8.30
C PHE A 75 5.61 -2.55 -8.16
N ALA A 76 6.70 -2.21 -7.44
CA ALA A 76 7.14 -0.83 -7.24
C ALA A 76 7.36 -0.10 -8.57
N ARG A 77 8.02 -0.75 -9.53
CA ARG A 77 8.32 -0.16 -10.84
C ARG A 77 7.08 0.10 -11.69
N ASN A 78 6.07 -0.76 -11.62
CA ASN A 78 4.96 -0.74 -12.57
C ASN A 78 3.64 -0.19 -12.01
N TYR A 79 3.43 -0.22 -10.68
CA TYR A 79 2.13 0.13 -10.08
C TYR A 79 2.19 1.05 -8.86
N LEU A 80 3.35 1.33 -8.27
CA LEU A 80 3.46 2.20 -7.08
C LEU A 80 3.39 3.70 -7.43
N THR A 81 2.35 4.08 -8.16
CA THR A 81 2.12 5.43 -8.70
C THR A 81 1.73 6.46 -7.64
N VAL A 82 1.39 6.03 -6.41
CA VAL A 82 1.16 6.98 -5.30
C VAL A 82 2.37 7.87 -5.02
N LEU A 83 3.58 7.43 -5.38
CA LEU A 83 4.80 8.25 -5.24
C LEU A 83 4.91 9.33 -6.32
N ASP A 84 4.16 9.22 -7.43
CA ASP A 84 4.18 10.21 -8.52
C ASP A 84 3.68 11.58 -8.05
N GLN A 85 2.88 11.61 -6.98
CA GLN A 85 2.45 12.87 -6.37
C GLN A 85 3.63 13.67 -5.80
N VAL A 86 4.70 13.00 -5.34
CA VAL A 86 5.92 13.67 -4.84
C VAL A 86 6.66 14.33 -6.00
N VAL A 87 6.83 13.60 -7.11
CA VAL A 87 7.47 14.13 -8.32
C VAL A 87 6.65 15.29 -8.88
N THR A 88 5.33 15.12 -8.98
CA THR A 88 4.40 16.16 -9.46
C THR A 88 4.49 17.42 -8.60
N ALA A 89 4.46 17.28 -7.27
CA ALA A 89 4.58 18.40 -6.35
C ALA A 89 5.94 19.11 -6.42
N ALA A 90 7.02 18.36 -6.69
CA ALA A 90 8.35 18.94 -6.91
C ALA A 90 8.41 19.72 -8.23
N MET A 91 7.83 19.17 -9.30
CA MET A 91 7.82 19.80 -10.63
C MET A 91 6.94 21.05 -10.71
N ALA A 92 5.84 21.11 -9.96
CA ALA A 92 4.92 22.26 -9.96
C ALA A 92 5.48 23.53 -9.27
N LYS A 93 6.63 23.43 -8.59
CA LYS A 93 7.28 24.54 -7.88
C LYS A 93 8.38 25.23 -8.72
N HIS A 94 8.53 24.86 -9.98
CA HIS A 94 9.40 25.50 -10.97
C HIS A 94 8.57 26.22 -12.03
#